data_AF-A0A1Q7IST1-F1
#
_entry.id   AF-A0A1Q7IST1-F1
#
_cell.length_a   1.000
_cell.length_b   1.000
_cell.length_c   1.000
_cell.angle_alpha   90.00
_cell.angle_beta   90.00
_cell.angle_gamma   90.00
#
_symmetry.space_group_name_H-M   'P 1'
#
loop_
_entity.id
_entity.type
_entity.pdbx_description
1 polymer ?
#
loop_
_entity_poly.entity_id
_entity_poly.type
_entity_poly.pdbx_seq_one_letter_code
_entity_poly.pdbx_strand_id
1 'polypeptide(L)'
;MNPDTLNPTSKPMLPRELGAAHELAHDDAGRLYSVRMRELFENLHVDMSAVEALGALKIAGHMLGLLQERWAERHGLTQGRLGVLFRLYRCGDTPLGDLAVDLDYTPRNITGLVDHLERDGLVERVPDSSDRRSIRARLTEAGRGRIEAVWKEGVDHQFEMVEGFSKDDLAQLRHLCLLLVENARKELGK
;
A
#
# COMPACT_ATOMS: atom_id res chain seq x y z
N MET A 1 27.36 15.36 -44.23
CA MET A 1 26.10 14.93 -43.60
C MET A 1 26.45 14.38 -42.24
N ASN A 2 26.13 15.14 -41.18
CA ASN A 2 26.46 14.77 -39.82
C ASN A 2 25.24 14.06 -39.19
N PRO A 3 25.40 12.87 -38.58
CA PRO A 3 24.36 12.21 -37.82
C PRO A 3 24.55 12.57 -36.34
N ASP A 4 23.81 13.56 -35.82
CA ASP A 4 23.75 13.81 -34.38
C ASP A 4 22.53 14.68 -34.04
N THR A 5 21.45 14.03 -33.65
CA THR A 5 20.42 14.62 -32.77
C THR A 5 19.95 13.56 -31.78
N LEU A 6 20.84 13.24 -30.83
CA LEU A 6 20.48 12.66 -29.54
C LEU A 6 19.49 13.61 -28.84
N ASN A 7 18.24 13.16 -28.72
CA ASN A 7 17.22 13.78 -27.88
C ASN A 7 17.57 13.51 -26.40
N PRO A 8 17.86 14.51 -25.56
CA PRO A 8 18.18 14.26 -24.18
C PRO A 8 16.89 14.09 -23.36
N THR A 9 16.80 12.93 -22.70
CA THR A 9 16.07 12.75 -21.44
C THR A 9 14.57 13.03 -21.45
N SER A 10 13.79 12.06 -21.93
CA SER A 10 12.42 11.88 -21.44
C SER A 10 12.48 11.41 -19.97
N LYS A 11 12.56 12.38 -19.05
CA LYS A 11 12.29 12.15 -17.63
C LYS A 11 10.85 11.59 -17.54
N PRO A 12 10.58 10.50 -16.80
CA PRO A 12 9.21 10.01 -16.68
C PRO A 12 8.35 11.12 -16.08
N MET A 13 7.40 11.63 -16.85
CA MET A 13 6.39 12.57 -16.34
C MET A 13 5.59 11.82 -15.29
N LEU A 14 5.76 12.21 -14.03
CA LEU A 14 4.92 11.75 -12.94
C LEU A 14 3.46 12.14 -13.24
N PRO A 15 2.48 11.25 -12.96
CA PRO A 15 1.06 11.56 -13.11
C PRO A 15 0.67 12.91 -12.49
N ARG A 16 -0.21 13.66 -13.16
CA ARG A 16 -0.68 15.02 -12.75
C ARG A 16 -1.17 15.10 -11.30
N GLU A 17 -1.65 13.99 -10.73
CA GLU A 17 -2.12 13.91 -9.33
C GLU A 17 -0.99 14.05 -8.30
N LEU A 18 0.26 13.73 -8.66
CA LEU A 18 1.44 14.00 -7.84
C LEU A 18 1.80 15.50 -7.80
N GLY A 19 1.32 16.30 -8.76
CA GLY A 19 1.64 17.72 -8.89
C GLY A 19 1.06 18.63 -7.80
N ALA A 20 0.17 18.11 -6.93
CA ALA A 20 -0.42 18.88 -5.84
C ALA A 20 0.43 18.92 -4.55
N ALA A 21 1.37 18.00 -4.37
CA ALA A 21 2.12 17.81 -3.12
C ALA A 21 3.59 18.27 -3.16
N HIS A 22 4.04 18.94 -4.23
CA HIS A 22 5.49 19.06 -4.50
C HIS A 22 6.25 20.13 -3.71
N GLU A 23 5.58 21.07 -3.03
CA GLU A 23 6.28 22.03 -2.19
C GLU A 23 6.00 21.75 -0.72
N LEU A 24 6.95 21.02 -0.13
CA LEU A 24 7.02 20.81 1.31
C LEU A 24 7.98 21.84 1.90
N ALA A 25 7.59 22.39 3.05
CA ALA A 25 8.43 23.26 3.86
C ALA A 25 8.36 22.82 5.32
N HIS A 26 9.18 23.43 6.16
CA HIS A 26 9.20 23.17 7.60
C HIS A 26 8.63 24.37 8.35
N ASP A 27 7.78 24.12 9.35
CA ASP A 27 7.39 25.16 10.29
C ASP A 27 8.53 25.51 11.26
N ASP A 28 8.32 26.49 12.14
CA ASP A 28 9.33 26.94 13.11
C ASP A 28 9.80 25.84 14.08
N ALA A 29 9.01 24.77 14.23
CA ALA A 29 9.36 23.61 15.05
C ALA A 29 9.98 22.48 14.22
N GLY A 30 10.27 22.70 12.94
CA GLY A 30 10.88 21.71 12.06
C GLY A 30 9.90 20.63 11.57
N ARG A 31 8.59 20.86 11.59
CA ARG A 31 7.61 19.88 11.06
C ARG A 31 7.26 20.17 9.60
N LEU A 32 7.23 19.11 8.80
CA LEU A 32 6.82 19.20 7.39
C LEU A 32 5.36 19.64 7.25
N TYR A 33 5.12 20.55 6.31
CA TYR A 33 3.79 20.93 5.86
C TYR A 33 3.78 21.13 4.33
N SER A 34 2.59 21.07 3.73
CA SER A 34 2.41 21.39 2.31
C SER A 34 2.17 22.89 2.15
N VAL A 35 3.07 23.58 1.45
CA VAL A 35 2.95 25.03 1.17
C VAL A 35 1.64 25.33 0.46
N ARG A 36 1.37 24.59 -0.61
CA ARG A 36 0.12 24.71 -1.38
C ARG A 36 -1.14 24.48 -0.54
N MET A 37 -1.11 23.54 0.42
CA MET A 37 -2.26 23.30 1.29
C MET A 37 -2.55 24.51 2.18
N ARG A 38 -1.51 25.17 2.72
CA ARG A 38 -1.67 26.39 3.52
C ARG A 38 -2.14 27.58 2.70
N GLU A 39 -1.56 27.77 1.51
CA GLU A 39 -1.98 28.84 0.58
C GLU A 39 -3.46 28.75 0.21
N LEU A 40 -3.99 27.53 0.01
CA LEU A 40 -5.41 27.32 -0.30
C LEU A 40 -6.35 27.81 0.81
N PHE A 41 -5.87 27.90 2.05
CA PHE A 41 -6.70 28.20 3.22
C PHE A 41 -6.30 29.49 3.96
N GLU A 42 -5.29 30.21 3.48
CA GLU A 42 -4.74 31.42 4.12
C GLU A 42 -5.82 32.46 4.48
N ASN A 43 -6.85 32.61 3.64
CA ASN A 43 -7.90 33.61 3.83
C ASN A 43 -9.05 33.17 4.75
N LEU A 44 -9.07 31.91 5.22
CA LEU A 44 -10.20 31.36 5.96
C LEU A 44 -10.20 31.69 7.46
N HIS A 45 -9.09 32.19 8.03
CA HIS A 45 -8.96 32.61 9.44
C HIS A 45 -9.50 31.59 10.47
N VAL A 46 -9.51 30.30 10.14
CA VAL A 46 -9.89 29.18 11.00
C VAL A 46 -8.72 28.23 11.19
N ASP A 47 -8.70 27.51 12.30
CA ASP A 47 -7.70 26.47 12.52
C ASP A 47 -7.90 25.32 11.52
N MET A 48 -6.91 25.13 10.64
CA MET A 48 -6.91 24.12 9.59
C MET A 48 -6.01 22.93 9.92
N SER A 49 -5.46 22.85 11.14
CA SER A 49 -4.53 21.78 11.55
C SER A 49 -5.10 20.37 11.31
N ALA A 50 -6.39 20.17 11.61
CA ALA A 50 -7.07 18.89 11.36
C ALA A 50 -7.17 18.57 9.86
N VAL A 51 -7.43 19.57 9.02
CA VAL A 51 -7.54 19.40 7.56
C VAL A 51 -6.17 19.14 6.94
N GLU A 52 -5.13 19.85 7.41
CA GLU A 52 -3.74 19.61 7.00
C GLU A 52 -3.31 18.18 7.35
N ALA A 53 -3.56 17.74 8.60
CA ALA A 53 -3.19 16.40 9.05
C ALA A 53 -3.91 15.29 8.25
N LEU A 54 -5.22 15.42 8.05
CA LEU A 54 -6.00 14.45 7.25
C LEU A 54 -5.59 14.47 5.77
N GLY A 55 -5.25 15.64 5.22
CA GLY A 55 -4.71 15.77 3.88
C GLY A 55 -3.36 15.09 3.72
N ALA A 56 -2.44 15.32 4.66
CA ALA A 56 -1.12 14.69 4.70
C ALA A 56 -1.24 13.15 4.77
N LEU A 57 -2.13 12.63 5.61
CA LEU A 57 -2.38 11.20 5.70
C LEU A 57 -2.87 10.60 4.38
N LYS A 58 -3.79 11.28 3.67
CA LYS A 58 -4.29 10.83 2.35
C LYS A 58 -3.17 10.80 1.32
N ILE A 59 -2.33 11.84 1.27
CA ILE A 59 -1.19 11.91 0.36
C ILE A 59 -0.21 10.78 0.67
N ALA A 60 0.17 10.61 1.93
CA ALA A 60 1.09 9.56 2.35
C ALA A 60 0.55 8.15 2.02
N GLY A 61 -0.73 7.89 2.29
CA GLY A 61 -1.39 6.63 1.96
C GLY A 61 -1.42 6.35 0.46
N HIS A 62 -1.70 7.37 -0.36
CA HIS A 62 -1.65 7.23 -1.82
C HIS A 62 -0.23 6.93 -2.32
N MET A 63 0.77 7.67 -1.83
CA MET A 63 2.18 7.43 -2.18
C MET A 63 2.65 6.03 -1.79
N LEU A 64 2.27 5.57 -0.59
CA LEU A 64 2.54 4.23 -0.12
C LEU A 64 1.93 3.17 -1.05
N GLY A 65 0.67 3.34 -1.46
CA GLY A 65 0.03 2.46 -2.43
C GLY A 65 0.75 2.40 -3.78
N LEU A 66 1.18 3.54 -4.31
CA LEU A 66 1.96 3.60 -5.56
C LEU A 66 3.32 2.89 -5.45
N LEU A 67 4.02 3.07 -4.33
CA LEU A 67 5.30 2.39 -4.09
C LEU A 67 5.11 0.88 -4.00
N GLN A 68 4.08 0.43 -3.27
CA GLN A 68 3.75 -0.99 -3.16
C GLN A 68 3.38 -1.61 -4.50
N GLU A 69 2.59 -0.93 -5.34
CA GLU A 69 2.23 -1.43 -6.67
C GLU A 69 3.47 -1.52 -7.56
N ARG A 70 4.30 -0.47 -7.62
CA ARG A 70 5.55 -0.48 -8.39
C ARG A 70 6.51 -1.59 -7.95
N TRP A 71 6.58 -1.84 -6.65
CA TRP A 71 7.39 -2.92 -6.11
C TRP A 71 6.84 -4.29 -6.55
N ALA A 72 5.53 -4.51 -6.46
CA ALA A 72 4.90 -5.73 -6.95
C ALA A 72 5.12 -5.94 -8.45
N GLU A 73 5.02 -4.88 -9.25
CA GLU A 73 5.24 -4.91 -10.70
C GLU A 73 6.66 -5.35 -11.08
N ARG A 74 7.68 -4.95 -10.31
CA ARG A 74 9.08 -5.43 -10.51
C ARG A 74 9.19 -6.95 -10.39
N HIS A 75 8.27 -7.57 -9.65
CA HIS A 75 8.18 -9.03 -9.50
C HIS A 75 7.10 -9.66 -10.39
N GLY A 76 6.57 -8.91 -11.38
CA GLY A 76 5.55 -9.39 -12.31
C GLY A 76 4.20 -9.68 -11.65
N LEU A 77 3.94 -9.10 -10.48
CA LEU A 77 2.71 -9.26 -9.71
C LEU A 77 1.99 -7.91 -9.58
N THR A 78 0.73 -7.96 -9.16
CA THR A 78 0.04 -6.76 -8.64
C THR A 78 0.12 -6.75 -7.13
N GLN A 79 -0.08 -5.59 -6.49
CA GLN A 79 -0.04 -5.48 -5.02
C GLN A 79 -1.01 -6.47 -4.36
N GLY A 80 -2.23 -6.60 -4.89
CA GLY A 80 -3.22 -7.52 -4.35
C GLY A 80 -2.84 -9.01 -4.48
N ARG A 81 -2.25 -9.41 -5.61
CA ARG A 81 -1.78 -10.80 -5.81
C ARG A 81 -0.63 -11.11 -4.86
N LEU A 82 0.26 -10.15 -4.68
CA LEU A 82 1.38 -10.28 -3.75
C LEU A 82 0.91 -10.34 -2.29
N GLY A 83 -0.11 -9.56 -1.92
CA GLY A 83 -0.77 -9.63 -0.62
C GLY A 83 -1.36 -11.02 -0.32
N VAL A 84 -2.04 -11.64 -1.29
CA VAL A 84 -2.55 -13.02 -1.16
C VAL A 84 -1.41 -14.01 -0.93
N LEU A 85 -0.36 -13.98 -1.76
CA LEU A 85 0.78 -14.89 -1.62
C LEU A 85 1.46 -14.72 -0.27
N PHE A 86 1.67 -13.47 0.17
CA PHE A 86 2.27 -13.18 1.47
C PHE A 86 1.43 -13.71 2.63
N ARG A 87 0.11 -13.46 2.59
CA ARG A 87 -0.82 -13.91 3.63
C ARG A 87 -0.86 -15.43 3.73
N LEU A 88 -0.81 -16.15 2.61
CA LEU A 88 -0.74 -17.62 2.60
C LEU A 88 0.64 -18.13 3.05
N TYR A 89 1.72 -17.43 2.70
CA TYR A 89 3.07 -17.80 3.11
C TYR A 89 3.27 -17.76 4.63
N ARG A 90 2.71 -16.72 5.28
CA ARG A 90 2.89 -16.50 6.72
C ARG A 90 1.96 -17.34 7.60
N CYS A 91 0.75 -17.61 7.13
CA CYS A 91 -0.32 -18.16 7.96
C CYS A 91 -0.87 -19.49 7.42
N GLY A 92 -0.35 -19.97 6.29
CA GLY A 92 -0.80 -21.21 5.64
C GLY A 92 -2.11 -21.07 4.90
N ASP A 93 -2.69 -22.22 4.57
CA ASP A 93 -3.95 -22.33 3.84
C ASP A 93 -5.03 -21.46 4.50
N THR A 94 -5.73 -20.63 3.73
CA THR A 94 -6.65 -19.63 4.28
C THR A 94 -7.96 -19.60 3.50
N PRO A 95 -9.14 -19.57 4.15
CA PRO A 95 -10.42 -19.38 3.47
C PRO A 95 -10.41 -18.09 2.65
N LEU A 96 -11.06 -18.11 1.48
CA LEU A 96 -11.15 -16.90 0.64
C LEU A 96 -11.87 -15.74 1.35
N GLY A 97 -12.85 -16.05 2.21
CA GLY A 97 -13.52 -15.05 3.04
C GLY A 97 -12.55 -14.35 3.99
N ASP A 98 -11.67 -15.09 4.64
CA ASP A 98 -10.68 -14.54 5.56
C ASP A 98 -9.61 -13.74 4.81
N LEU A 99 -9.20 -14.19 3.62
CA LEU A 99 -8.32 -13.40 2.74
C LEU A 99 -8.96 -12.04 2.38
N ALA A 100 -10.28 -12.00 2.20
CA ALA A 100 -11.00 -10.77 1.88
C ALA A 100 -10.98 -9.80 3.05
N VAL A 101 -11.21 -10.31 4.26
CA VAL A 101 -11.16 -9.51 5.49
C VAL A 101 -9.74 -9.02 5.77
N ASP A 102 -8.76 -9.91 5.74
CA ASP A 102 -7.38 -9.62 6.14
C ASP A 102 -6.67 -8.64 5.18
N LEU A 103 -7.03 -8.67 3.90
CA LEU A 103 -6.45 -7.81 2.87
C LEU A 103 -7.34 -6.59 2.53
N ASP A 104 -8.41 -6.38 3.29
CA ASP A 104 -9.41 -5.32 3.08
C ASP A 104 -9.93 -5.26 1.63
N TYR A 105 -10.26 -6.44 1.09
CA TYR A 105 -10.81 -6.60 -0.24
C TYR A 105 -12.24 -7.13 -0.22
N THR A 106 -12.98 -6.82 -1.28
CA THR A 106 -14.29 -7.46 -1.48
C THR A 106 -14.11 -8.95 -1.80
N PRO A 107 -15.06 -9.82 -1.44
CA PRO A 107 -15.01 -11.24 -1.79
C PRO A 107 -14.83 -11.47 -3.30
N ARG A 108 -15.47 -10.63 -4.13
CA ARG A 108 -15.32 -10.69 -5.60
C ARG A 108 -13.89 -10.38 -6.04
N ASN A 109 -13.24 -9.39 -5.43
CA ASN A 109 -11.87 -9.05 -5.75
C ASN A 109 -10.90 -10.19 -5.38
N ILE A 110 -11.05 -10.76 -4.18
CA ILE A 110 -10.24 -11.92 -3.76
C ILE A 110 -10.40 -13.10 -4.71
N THR A 111 -11.64 -13.45 -5.09
CA THR A 111 -11.87 -14.54 -6.04
C THR A 111 -11.10 -14.31 -7.33
N GLY A 112 -11.15 -13.09 -7.88
CA GLY A 112 -10.38 -12.73 -9.08
C GLY A 112 -8.87 -12.86 -8.87
N LEU A 113 -8.33 -12.33 -7.76
CA LEU A 113 -6.90 -12.44 -7.44
C LEU A 113 -6.44 -13.90 -7.34
N VAL A 114 -7.22 -14.74 -6.66
CA VAL A 114 -6.93 -16.18 -6.52
C VAL A 114 -7.06 -16.90 -7.87
N ASP A 115 -8.05 -16.56 -8.70
CA ASP A 115 -8.19 -17.14 -10.05
C ASP A 115 -6.97 -16.86 -10.93
N HIS A 116 -6.38 -15.67 -10.81
CA HIS A 116 -5.17 -15.33 -11.54
C HIS A 116 -3.95 -16.07 -10.99
N LEU A 117 -3.80 -16.14 -9.68
CA LEU A 117 -2.69 -16.88 -9.05
C LEU A 117 -2.76 -18.39 -9.30
N GLU A 118 -3.96 -18.95 -9.39
CA GLU A 118 -4.18 -20.36 -9.73
C GLU A 118 -3.86 -20.63 -11.20
N ARG A 119 -4.27 -19.73 -12.11
CA ARG A 119 -3.85 -19.77 -13.53
C ARG A 119 -2.33 -19.68 -13.70
N ASP A 120 -1.67 -18.89 -12.86
CA ASP A 120 -0.20 -18.74 -12.84
C ASP A 120 0.50 -19.92 -12.13
N GLY A 121 -0.25 -20.91 -11.60
CA GLY A 121 0.28 -22.09 -10.92
C GLY A 121 0.89 -21.81 -9.55
N LEU A 122 0.62 -20.64 -8.95
CA LEU A 122 1.19 -20.21 -7.66
C LEU A 122 0.30 -20.57 -6.47
N VAL A 123 -1.00 -20.72 -6.70
CA VAL A 123 -1.99 -21.06 -5.68
C VAL A 123 -2.87 -22.19 -6.19
N GLU A 124 -3.40 -23.00 -5.29
CA GLU A 124 -4.45 -23.97 -5.57
C GLU A 124 -5.59 -23.82 -4.57
N ARG A 125 -6.81 -24.15 -5.00
CA ARG A 125 -7.97 -24.22 -4.10
C ARG A 125 -8.13 -25.62 -3.53
N VAL A 126 -8.27 -25.70 -2.22
CA VAL A 126 -8.48 -26.96 -1.50
C VAL A 126 -9.76 -26.90 -0.67
N PRO A 127 -10.51 -28.01 -0.57
CA PRO A 127 -11.67 -28.07 0.31
C PRO A 127 -11.26 -27.82 1.76
N ASP A 128 -12.07 -27.08 2.50
CA ASP A 128 -11.86 -26.97 3.94
C ASP A 128 -12.20 -28.31 4.62
N SER A 129 -11.26 -28.83 5.42
CA SER A 129 -11.43 -30.08 6.17
C SER A 129 -12.51 -30.00 7.24
N SER A 130 -12.81 -28.79 7.72
CA SER A 130 -13.80 -28.51 8.77
C SER A 130 -15.17 -28.12 8.21
N ASP A 131 -15.22 -27.53 7.01
CA ASP A 131 -16.46 -27.17 6.31
C ASP A 131 -16.34 -27.43 4.81
N ARG A 132 -16.93 -28.53 4.32
CA ARG A 132 -16.87 -28.90 2.89
C ARG A 132 -17.51 -27.87 1.94
N ARG A 133 -18.26 -26.88 2.47
CA ARG A 133 -18.82 -25.77 1.67
C ARG A 133 -17.84 -24.59 1.54
N SER A 134 -16.79 -24.56 2.34
CA SER A 134 -15.74 -23.54 2.32
C SER A 134 -14.55 -23.99 1.48
N ILE A 135 -13.96 -23.04 0.76
CA ILE A 135 -12.78 -23.23 -0.07
C ILE A 135 -11.64 -22.42 0.51
N ARG A 136 -10.49 -23.07 0.67
CA ARG A 136 -9.25 -22.44 1.11
C ARG A 136 -8.32 -22.26 -0.09
N ALA A 137 -7.58 -21.17 -0.11
CA ALA A 137 -6.43 -21.03 -1.00
C ALA A 137 -5.19 -21.59 -0.29
N ARG A 138 -4.34 -22.28 -1.03
CA ARG A 138 -3.07 -22.87 -0.59
C ARG A 138 -1.97 -22.50 -1.57
N LEU A 139 -0.75 -22.24 -1.08
CA LEU A 139 0.40 -22.08 -1.96
C LEU A 139 0.81 -23.41 -2.57
N THR A 140 1.05 -23.42 -3.87
CA THR A 140 1.80 -24.51 -4.51
C THR A 140 3.28 -24.40 -4.14
N GLU A 141 4.07 -25.42 -4.47
CA GLU A 141 5.53 -25.35 -4.29
C GLU A 141 6.15 -24.20 -5.09
N ALA A 142 5.67 -23.96 -6.32
CA ALA A 142 6.10 -22.84 -7.14
C ALA A 142 5.71 -21.48 -6.52
N GLY A 143 4.49 -21.38 -5.96
CA GLY A 143 4.04 -20.21 -5.22
C GLY A 143 4.90 -19.91 -4.01
N ARG A 144 5.25 -20.94 -3.24
CA ARG A 144 6.13 -20.84 -2.07
C ARG A 144 7.52 -20.35 -2.45
N GLY A 145 8.16 -20.97 -3.45
CA GLY A 145 9.48 -20.54 -3.91
C GLY A 145 9.48 -19.10 -4.42
N ARG A 146 8.42 -18.69 -5.13
CA ARG A 146 8.28 -17.31 -5.64
C ARG A 146 8.14 -16.29 -4.51
N ILE A 147 7.26 -16.51 -3.55
CA ILE A 147 7.03 -15.54 -2.48
C ILE A 147 8.21 -15.46 -1.51
N GLU A 148 8.95 -16.54 -1.29
CA GLU A 148 10.14 -16.54 -0.43
C GLU A 148 11.25 -15.63 -0.98
N ALA A 149 11.50 -15.67 -2.29
CA ALA A 149 12.44 -14.77 -2.96
C ALA A 149 12.01 -13.30 -2.82
N VAL A 150 10.73 -13.03 -3.09
CA VAL A 150 10.16 -11.68 -3.02
C VAL A 150 10.13 -11.13 -1.60
N TRP A 151 9.84 -11.98 -0.61
CA TRP A 151 9.76 -11.58 0.81
C TRP A 151 11.08 -11.03 1.32
N LYS A 152 12.19 -11.69 0.98
CA LYS A 152 13.52 -11.27 1.43
C LYS A 152 13.87 -9.86 0.95
N GLU A 153 13.51 -9.51 -0.29
CA GLU A 153 13.73 -8.19 -0.87
C GLU A 153 12.71 -7.15 -0.35
N GLY A 154 11.49 -7.59 -0.03
CA GLY A 154 10.41 -6.70 0.41
C GLY A 154 10.59 -6.13 1.82
N VAL A 155 11.24 -6.88 2.72
CA VAL A 155 11.54 -6.39 4.08
C VAL A 155 12.47 -5.17 4.03
N ASP A 156 13.51 -5.22 3.21
CA ASP A 156 14.47 -4.12 3.08
C ASP A 156 13.81 -2.87 2.48
N HIS A 157 12.95 -3.04 1.48
CA HIS A 157 12.23 -1.93 0.87
C HIS A 157 11.26 -1.22 1.82
N GLN A 158 10.67 -1.93 2.79
CA GLN A 158 9.82 -1.31 3.80
C GLN A 158 10.60 -0.39 4.75
N PHE A 159 11.86 -0.70 5.04
CA PHE A 159 12.71 0.14 5.87
C PHE A 159 13.12 1.45 5.17
N GLU A 160 13.29 1.43 3.85
CA GLU A 160 13.58 2.64 3.06
C GLU A 160 12.45 3.67 3.15
N MET A 161 11.19 3.23 3.17
CA MET A 161 10.02 4.14 3.23
C MET A 161 9.91 4.90 4.55
N VAL A 162 10.57 4.40 5.61
CA VAL A 162 10.57 5.02 6.94
C VAL A 162 11.95 5.55 7.32
N GLU A 163 12.82 5.76 6.33
CA GLU A 163 14.12 6.39 6.56
C GLU A 163 13.95 7.75 7.24
N GLY A 164 14.76 8.00 8.28
CA GLY A 164 14.68 9.23 9.09
C GLY A 164 13.69 9.18 10.25
N PHE A 165 12.85 8.14 10.36
CA PHE A 165 11.94 7.99 11.51
C PHE A 165 12.69 7.40 12.71
N SER A 166 12.54 8.02 13.87
CA SER A 166 12.92 7.40 15.15
C SER A 166 11.92 6.30 15.54
N LYS A 167 12.28 5.48 16.54
CA LYS A 167 11.35 4.49 17.11
C LYS A 167 10.10 5.15 17.71
N ASP A 168 10.24 6.36 18.22
CA ASP A 168 9.13 7.11 18.78
C ASP A 168 8.20 7.62 17.68
N ASP A 169 8.75 8.15 16.58
CA ASP A 169 7.97 8.57 15.41
C ASP A 169 7.13 7.42 14.85
N LEU A 170 7.71 6.22 14.72
CA LEU A 170 6.99 5.02 14.28
C LEU A 170 5.89 4.61 15.25
N ALA A 171 6.12 4.71 16.55
CA ALA A 171 5.13 4.40 17.57
C ALA A 171 3.98 5.41 17.55
N GLN A 172 4.30 6.70 17.43
CA GLN A 172 3.35 7.79 17.36
C GLN A 172 2.51 7.72 16.07
N LEU A 173 3.14 7.47 14.91
CA LEU A 173 2.45 7.28 13.64
C LEU A 173 1.42 6.14 13.73
N ARG A 174 1.85 4.96 14.23
CA ARG A 174 0.94 3.82 14.44
C ARG A 174 -0.22 4.19 15.34
N HIS A 175 0.06 4.85 16.47
CA HIS A 175 -0.97 5.25 17.43
C HIS A 175 -2.00 6.19 16.80
N LEU A 176 -1.56 7.25 16.12
CA LEU A 176 -2.45 8.24 15.49
C LEU A 176 -3.30 7.62 14.37
N CYS A 177 -2.72 6.76 13.53
CA CYS A 177 -3.47 6.06 12.50
C CYS A 177 -4.55 5.14 13.09
N LEU A 178 -4.24 4.40 14.17
CA LEU A 178 -5.22 3.54 14.83
C LEU A 178 -6.31 4.33 15.58
N LEU A 179 -5.96 5.48 16.16
CA LEU A 179 -6.94 6.39 16.77
C LEU A 179 -7.94 6.92 15.72
N LEU A 180 -7.48 7.21 14.50
CA LEU A 180 -8.38 7.57 13.39
C LEU A 180 -9.32 6.42 13.02
N VAL A 181 -8.85 5.17 13.04
CA VAL A 181 -9.69 3.99 12.81
C VAL A 181 -10.75 3.86 13.92
N GLU A 182 -10.37 4.03 15.19
CA GLU A 182 -11.33 4.01 16.31
C GLU A 182 -12.41 5.09 16.17
N ASN A 183 -12.01 6.31 15.79
CA ASN A 183 -12.95 7.41 15.57
C ASN A 183 -13.87 7.13 14.38
N ALA A 184 -13.34 6.61 13.27
CA ALA A 184 -14.14 6.25 12.11
C ALA A 184 -15.17 5.14 12.41
N ARG A 185 -14.82 4.16 13.25
CA ARG A 185 -15.76 3.10 13.67
C ARG A 185 -16.97 3.67 14.42
N LYS A 186 -16.73 4.57 15.37
CA LYS A 186 -17.78 5.28 16.12
C LYS A 186 -18.75 6.00 15.19
N GLU A 187 -18.23 6.73 14.21
CA GLU A 187 -19.03 7.46 13.22
C GLU A 187 -19.82 6.53 12.29
N LEU A 188 -19.23 5.39 11.90
CA LEU A 188 -19.89 4.40 11.04
C LEU A 188 -20.88 3.49 11.80
N GLY A 189 -21.10 3.73 13.09
CA GLY A 189 -22.00 2.94 13.93
C GLY A 189 -21.54 1.49 14.15
N LYS A 190 -20.22 1.25 14.12
CA LYS A 190 -19.60 -0.05 14.36
C LYS A 190 -18.85 -0.09 15.69
#